data_AF-A0A1G9S971-F1
#
_entry.id   AF-A0A1G9S971-F1
#
_cell.length_a   1.000
_cell.length_b   1.000
_cell.length_c   1.000
_cell.angle_alpha   90.00
_cell.angle_beta   90.00
_cell.angle_gamma   90.00
#
_symmetry.space_group_name_H-M   'P 1'
#
loop_
_entity.id
_entity.type
_entity.pdbx_description
1 polymer ?
#
loop_
_entity_poly.entity_id
_entity_poly.type
_entity_poly.pdbx_seq_one_letter_code
_entity_poly.pdbx_strand_id
1 'polypeptide(L)'
;MTTASTPRLPPVARGACRAIHAAPPALPESPPVPPADAPVEEVLANQAVALVKAVEETEPVLMKAARDAARLRAQEEAVAGASETYNRPRTLTHLGYGPEPTSLDERAHVARCRAAGFSGAAARLRPFLGMDHPRAGEARDLHDKLVAAEAEWKARAERERHPSRG
;
A
#
# COMPACT_ATOMS: atom_id res chain seq x y z
N MET A 1 -31.00 27.07 -61.68
CA MET A 1 -31.27 26.39 -60.39
C MET A 1 -30.23 25.30 -60.21
N THR A 2 -29.13 25.61 -59.53
CA THR A 2 -27.98 24.73 -59.32
C THR A 2 -28.12 24.02 -57.97
N THR A 3 -28.29 22.70 -57.99
CA THR A 3 -28.31 21.86 -56.79
C THR A 3 -26.88 21.62 -56.32
N ALA A 4 -26.49 22.27 -55.22
CA ALA A 4 -25.20 22.04 -54.58
C ALA A 4 -25.18 20.62 -53.97
N SER A 5 -24.32 19.75 -54.49
CA SER A 5 -24.08 18.43 -53.93
C SER A 5 -23.24 18.57 -52.67
N THR A 6 -23.79 18.20 -51.51
CA THR A 6 -23.07 18.22 -50.23
C THR A 6 -21.93 17.20 -50.29
N PRO A 7 -20.67 17.60 -50.04
CA PRO A 7 -19.54 16.69 -50.11
C PRO A 7 -19.69 15.60 -49.03
N ARG A 8 -19.75 14.35 -49.47
CA ARG A 8 -19.80 13.18 -48.60
C ARG A 8 -18.41 12.97 -48.00
N LEU A 9 -18.31 12.99 -46.67
CA LEU A 9 -17.08 12.67 -45.95
C LEU A 9 -16.58 11.25 -46.32
N PRO A 10 -15.24 11.07 -46.42
CA PRO A 10 -14.64 9.79 -46.76
C PRO A 10 -14.95 8.72 -45.69
N PRO A 11 -14.96 7.42 -46.05
CA PRO A 11 -15.42 6.34 -45.18
C PRO A 11 -14.71 6.29 -43.81
N VAL A 12 -13.41 6.60 -43.80
CA VAL A 12 -12.58 6.65 -42.59
C VAL A 12 -13.05 7.75 -41.62
N ALA A 13 -13.41 8.92 -42.14
CA ALA A 13 -13.94 10.02 -41.34
C ALA A 13 -15.32 9.68 -40.76
N ARG A 14 -16.15 8.91 -41.48
CA ARG A 14 -17.44 8.43 -40.95
C ARG A 14 -17.27 7.44 -39.80
N GLY A 15 -16.27 6.55 -39.88
CA GLY A 15 -15.94 5.62 -38.81
C GLY A 15 -15.48 6.31 -37.53
N ALA A 16 -14.59 7.31 -37.65
CA ALA A 16 -14.12 8.11 -36.53
C ALA A 16 -15.24 8.92 -35.86
N CYS A 17 -16.13 9.56 -36.63
CA CYS A 17 -17.30 10.25 -36.07
C CYS A 17 -18.27 9.27 -35.38
N ARG A 18 -18.44 8.04 -35.89
CA ARG A 18 -19.26 7.02 -35.23
C ARG A 18 -18.70 6.56 -33.89
N ALA A 19 -17.37 6.47 -33.76
CA ALA A 19 -16.72 6.13 -32.50
C ALA A 19 -16.85 7.26 -31.47
N ILE A 20 -16.81 8.52 -31.91
CA ILE A 20 -16.98 9.70 -31.04
C ILE A 20 -18.45 9.91 -30.63
N HIS A 21 -19.41 9.52 -31.48
CA HIS A 21 -20.85 9.55 -31.19
C HIS A 21 -21.40 8.23 -30.66
N ALA A 22 -20.54 7.24 -30.38
CA ALA A 22 -20.96 6.08 -29.63
C ALA A 22 -21.45 6.58 -28.27
N ALA A 23 -22.72 6.30 -27.96
CA ALA A 23 -23.28 6.66 -26.67
C ALA A 23 -22.35 6.13 -25.58
N PRO A 24 -21.98 6.95 -24.57
CA PRO A 24 -21.22 6.45 -23.44
C PRO A 24 -21.93 5.20 -22.89
N PRO A 25 -21.20 4.17 -22.46
CA PRO A 25 -21.81 3.02 -21.82
C PRO A 25 -22.74 3.56 -20.71
N ALA A 26 -23.95 3.02 -20.65
CA ALA A 26 -24.92 3.44 -19.66
C ALA A 26 -24.25 3.40 -18.28
N LEU A 27 -24.31 4.52 -17.56
CA LEU A 27 -23.83 4.55 -16.19
C LEU A 27 -24.60 3.47 -15.42
N PRO A 28 -23.94 2.71 -14.54
CA PRO A 28 -24.63 1.75 -13.70
C PRO A 28 -25.78 2.44 -12.97
N GLU A 29 -26.89 1.72 -12.76
CA GLU A 29 -28.02 2.24 -11.99
C GLU A 29 -27.52 2.81 -10.66
N SER A 30 -27.97 4.02 -10.33
CA SER A 30 -27.61 4.67 -9.07
C SER A 30 -27.97 3.74 -7.90
N PRO A 31 -27.06 3.56 -6.94
CA PRO A 31 -27.35 2.73 -5.77
C PRO A 31 -28.58 3.29 -5.02
N PRO A 32 -29.31 2.43 -4.30
CA PRO A 32 -30.47 2.84 -3.52
C PRO A 32 -30.10 3.97 -2.56
N VAL A 33 -31.00 4.96 -2.44
CA VAL A 33 -30.81 6.14 -1.59
C VAL A 33 -30.62 5.67 -0.14
N PRO A 34 -29.52 6.05 0.54
CA PRO A 34 -29.28 5.64 1.90
C PRO A 34 -30.31 6.25 2.87
N PRO A 35 -30.57 5.61 4.02
CA PRO A 35 -31.45 6.17 5.04
C PRO A 35 -30.92 7.53 5.52
N ALA A 36 -31.83 8.48 5.75
CA ALA A 36 -31.48 9.87 6.09
C ALA A 36 -30.61 10.02 7.35
N ASP A 37 -30.71 9.06 8.28
CA ASP A 37 -30.03 9.10 9.58
C ASP A 37 -28.80 8.17 9.66
N ALA A 38 -28.40 7.54 8.55
CA ALA A 38 -27.23 6.64 8.54
C ALA A 38 -25.91 7.43 8.63
N PRO A 39 -24.94 7.00 9.45
CA PRO A 39 -23.64 7.66 9.51
C PRO A 39 -22.90 7.53 8.18
N VAL A 40 -22.23 8.61 7.77
CA VAL A 40 -21.56 8.70 6.45
C VAL A 40 -20.57 7.55 6.23
N GLU A 41 -19.82 7.16 7.26
CA GLU A 41 -18.87 6.05 7.19
C GLU A 41 -19.55 4.71 6.87
N GLU A 42 -20.71 4.45 7.46
CA GLU A 42 -21.49 3.23 7.20
C GLU A 42 -22.08 3.23 5.79
N VAL A 43 -22.60 4.38 5.33
CA VAL A 43 -23.09 4.54 3.96
C VAL A 43 -21.98 4.29 2.94
N LEU A 44 -20.80 4.88 3.15
CA LEU A 44 -19.65 4.71 2.25
C LEU A 44 -19.14 3.27 2.27
N ALA A 45 -19.08 2.62 3.43
CA ALA A 45 -18.69 1.22 3.53
C ALA A 45 -19.65 0.31 2.77
N ASN A 46 -20.97 0.52 2.95
CA ASN A 46 -22.01 -0.26 2.27
C ASN A 46 -21.98 -0.05 0.75
N GLN A 47 -21.81 1.20 0.29
CA GLN A 47 -21.68 1.51 -1.12
C GLN A 47 -20.42 0.91 -1.74
N ALA A 48 -19.29 0.95 -1.03
CA ALA A 48 -18.04 0.34 -1.49
C ALA A 48 -18.20 -1.19 -1.65
N VAL A 49 -18.83 -1.87 -0.70
CA VAL A 49 -19.10 -3.32 -0.78
C VAL A 49 -20.02 -3.64 -1.96
N ALA A 50 -21.10 -2.88 -2.14
CA ALA A 50 -22.04 -3.07 -3.25
C ALA A 50 -21.34 -2.89 -4.62
N LEU A 51 -20.49 -1.87 -4.73
CA LEU A 51 -19.71 -1.61 -5.94
C LEU A 51 -18.74 -2.75 -6.25
N VAL A 52 -17.99 -3.23 -5.25
CA VAL A 52 -17.07 -4.36 -5.42
C VAL A 52 -17.81 -5.59 -5.89
N LYS A 53 -18.97 -5.90 -5.27
CA LYS A 53 -19.79 -7.05 -5.66
C LYS A 53 -20.29 -6.94 -7.09
N ALA A 54 -20.82 -5.77 -7.48
CA ALA A 54 -21.31 -5.55 -8.84
C ALA A 54 -20.21 -5.69 -9.90
N VAL A 55 -19.01 -5.15 -9.63
CA VAL A 55 -17.86 -5.26 -10.54
C VAL A 55 -17.33 -6.70 -10.59
N GLU A 56 -17.34 -7.43 -9.48
CA GLU A 56 -16.91 -8.83 -9.46
C GLU A 56 -17.86 -9.76 -10.24
N GLU A 57 -19.16 -9.49 -10.22
CA GLU A 57 -20.17 -10.22 -11.00
C GLU A 57 -20.11 -9.90 -12.51
N THR A 58 -19.83 -8.65 -12.87
CA THR A 58 -19.86 -8.19 -14.27
C THR A 58 -18.52 -8.29 -14.97
N GLU A 59 -17.43 -7.99 -14.28
CA GLU A 59 -16.07 -7.87 -14.82
C GLU A 59 -15.03 -8.51 -13.88
N PRO A 60 -15.09 -9.84 -13.64
CA PRO A 60 -14.23 -10.53 -12.66
C PRO A 60 -12.74 -10.42 -12.98
N VAL A 61 -12.39 -10.32 -14.27
CA VAL A 61 -11.00 -10.12 -14.72
C VAL A 61 -10.48 -8.75 -14.29
N LEU A 62 -11.31 -7.70 -14.41
CA LEU A 62 -10.94 -6.35 -14.00
C LEU A 62 -10.80 -6.26 -12.49
N MET A 63 -11.68 -6.90 -11.72
CA MET A 63 -11.58 -6.93 -10.27
C MET A 63 -10.31 -7.67 -9.80
N LYS A 64 -9.97 -8.79 -10.45
CA LYS A 64 -8.71 -9.50 -10.19
C LYS A 64 -7.51 -8.60 -10.49
N ALA A 65 -7.47 -7.96 -11.65
CA ALA A 65 -6.39 -7.04 -12.02
C ALA A 65 -6.26 -5.87 -11.03
N ALA A 66 -7.37 -5.32 -10.54
CA ALA A 66 -7.38 -4.26 -9.53
C ALA A 66 -6.82 -4.74 -8.18
N ARG A 67 -7.18 -5.95 -7.73
CA ARG A 67 -6.63 -6.56 -6.51
C ARG A 67 -5.14 -6.82 -6.62
N ASP A 68 -4.71 -7.36 -7.77
CA ASP A 68 -3.29 -7.60 -8.04
C ASP A 68 -2.50 -6.27 -8.02
N ALA A 69 -3.00 -5.23 -8.69
CA ALA A 69 -2.38 -3.90 -8.68
C ALA A 69 -2.36 -3.25 -7.28
N ALA A 70 -3.42 -3.40 -6.49
CA ALA A 70 -3.45 -2.92 -5.11
C ALA A 70 -2.43 -3.67 -4.23
N ARG A 71 -2.31 -4.98 -4.42
CA ARG A 71 -1.36 -5.82 -3.68
C ARG A 71 0.09 -5.47 -4.02
N LEU A 72 0.38 -5.16 -5.28
CA LEU A 72 1.70 -4.67 -5.71
C LEU A 72 2.06 -3.34 -5.04
N ARG A 73 1.15 -2.36 -5.05
CA ARG A 73 1.36 -1.07 -4.36
C ARG A 73 1.58 -1.26 -2.86
N ALA A 74 0.79 -2.12 -2.22
CA ALA A 74 0.97 -2.43 -0.80
C ALA A 74 2.34 -3.05 -0.50
N GLN A 75 2.88 -3.87 -1.40
CA GLN A 75 4.24 -4.40 -1.28
C GLN A 75 5.30 -3.29 -1.41
N GLU A 76 5.15 -2.40 -2.39
CA GLU A 76 6.09 -1.27 -2.59
C GLU A 76 6.12 -0.35 -1.37
N GLU A 77 4.95 0.00 -0.82
CA GLU A 77 4.82 0.78 0.40
C GLU A 77 5.43 0.06 1.61
N ALA A 78 5.19 -1.25 1.74
CA ALA A 78 5.77 -2.05 2.81
C ALA A 78 7.31 -2.08 2.73
N VAL A 79 7.87 -2.26 1.52
CA VAL A 79 9.33 -2.22 1.28
C VAL A 79 9.90 -0.85 1.58
N ALA A 80 9.23 0.22 1.13
CA ALA A 80 9.65 1.59 1.40
C ALA A 80 9.68 1.90 2.91
N GLY A 81 8.58 1.62 3.63
CA GLY A 81 8.50 1.86 5.08
C GLY A 81 9.43 0.96 5.89
N ALA A 82 9.66 -0.28 5.46
CA ALA A 82 10.64 -1.17 6.07
C ALA A 82 12.07 -0.68 5.86
N SER A 83 12.38 -0.18 4.65
CA SER A 83 13.69 0.41 4.32
C SER A 83 13.95 1.67 5.12
N GLU A 84 12.95 2.54 5.27
CA GLU A 84 13.05 3.73 6.12
C GLU A 84 13.35 3.34 7.58
N THR A 85 12.65 2.33 8.10
CA THR A 85 12.89 1.83 9.46
C THR A 85 14.31 1.29 9.62
N TYR A 86 14.80 0.54 8.63
CA TYR A 86 16.15 -0.01 8.62
C TYR A 86 17.22 1.09 8.62
N ASN A 87 17.03 2.11 7.78
CA ASN A 87 18.01 3.19 7.57
C ASN A 87 17.92 4.33 8.60
N ARG A 88 16.89 4.35 9.46
CA ARG A 88 16.69 5.43 10.44
C ARG A 88 17.92 5.55 11.37
N PRO A 89 18.62 6.70 11.40
CA PRO A 89 19.87 6.90 12.17
C PRO A 89 19.72 6.47 13.61
N ARG A 90 20.70 5.75 14.18
CA ARG A 90 20.62 5.06 15.49
C ARG A 90 20.17 5.96 16.66
N THR A 91 20.44 7.26 16.60
CA THR A 91 20.08 8.27 17.60
C THR A 91 18.59 8.64 17.60
N LEU A 92 17.89 8.50 16.47
CA LEU A 92 16.49 8.92 16.33
C LEU A 92 15.51 7.80 16.72
N THR A 93 15.06 7.76 17.97
CA THR A 93 13.83 7.03 18.31
C THR A 93 12.62 7.92 18.00
N HIS A 94 11.44 7.31 17.85
CA HIS A 94 10.16 8.02 17.70
C HIS A 94 9.82 8.93 18.90
N LEU A 95 10.61 8.88 19.99
CA LEU A 95 10.49 9.68 21.20
C LEU A 95 11.37 10.94 21.19
N GLY A 96 12.00 11.28 20.07
CA GLY A 96 12.68 12.57 19.94
C GLY A 96 13.90 12.77 20.86
N TYR A 97 14.54 11.68 21.29
CA TYR A 97 15.80 11.80 22.03
C TYR A 97 16.83 12.51 21.12
N GLY A 98 17.30 13.66 21.60
CA GLY A 98 18.36 14.46 20.98
C GLY A 98 19.72 13.75 21.06
N PRO A 99 20.79 14.36 21.59
CA PRO A 99 22.13 13.75 21.62
C PRO A 99 22.13 12.35 22.29
N GLU A 100 23.19 11.58 22.04
CA GLU A 100 23.30 10.17 22.48
C GLU A 100 22.88 9.94 23.95
N PRO A 101 22.10 8.88 24.24
CA PRO A 101 21.60 8.57 25.58
C PRO A 101 22.73 8.43 26.61
N THR A 102 22.63 9.15 27.72
CA THR A 102 23.73 9.29 28.69
C THR A 102 23.67 8.22 29.79
N SER A 103 22.47 7.78 30.19
CA SER A 103 22.29 6.74 31.20
C SER A 103 22.15 5.32 30.61
N LEU A 104 22.51 4.30 31.42
CA LEU A 104 22.37 2.88 31.04
C LEU A 104 20.92 2.50 30.75
N ASP A 105 19.98 2.96 31.58
CA ASP A 105 18.55 2.66 31.40
C ASP A 105 17.98 3.30 30.13
N GLU A 106 18.38 4.52 29.80
CA GLU A 106 18.03 5.15 28.52
C GLU A 106 18.60 4.38 27.34
N ARG A 107 19.86 3.94 27.40
CA ARG A 107 20.47 3.10 26.35
C ARG A 107 19.70 1.79 26.17
N ALA A 108 19.36 1.11 27.26
CA ALA A 108 18.59 -0.13 27.24
C ALA A 108 17.15 0.09 26.72
N HIS A 109 16.53 1.23 27.04
CA HIS A 109 15.20 1.60 26.54
C HIS A 109 15.23 1.87 25.03
N VAL A 110 16.15 2.72 24.57
CA VAL A 110 16.36 3.02 23.14
C VAL A 110 16.61 1.74 22.34
N ALA A 111 17.44 0.85 22.86
CA ALA A 111 17.71 -0.43 22.21
C ALA A 111 16.46 -1.31 22.08
N ARG A 112 15.61 -1.36 23.11
CA ARG A 112 14.33 -2.09 23.05
C ARG A 112 13.35 -1.48 22.04
N CYS A 113 13.21 -0.15 22.03
CA CYS A 113 12.37 0.54 21.05
C CYS A 113 12.83 0.26 19.62
N ARG A 114 14.14 0.16 19.39
CA ARG A 114 14.70 -0.21 18.09
C ARG A 114 14.38 -1.63 17.68
N ALA A 115 14.60 -2.59 18.58
CA ALA A 115 14.22 -3.97 18.33
C ALA A 115 12.73 -4.09 17.97
N ALA A 116 11.85 -3.41 18.71
CA ALA A 116 10.41 -3.38 18.41
C ALA A 116 10.12 -2.76 17.02
N GLY A 117 10.81 -1.68 16.67
CA GLY A 117 10.71 -1.06 15.34
C GLY A 117 11.08 -2.01 14.21
N PHE A 118 12.21 -2.72 14.33
CA PHE A 118 12.63 -3.72 13.32
C PHE A 118 11.66 -4.89 13.23
N SER A 119 11.17 -5.38 14.38
CA SER A 119 10.18 -6.46 14.44
C SER A 119 8.88 -6.06 13.72
N GLY A 120 8.37 -4.85 13.97
CA GLY A 120 7.20 -4.31 13.29
C GLY A 120 7.41 -4.13 11.79
N ALA A 121 8.59 -3.68 11.36
CA ALA A 121 8.93 -3.56 9.95
C ALA A 121 9.03 -4.92 9.25
N ALA A 122 9.65 -5.93 9.88
CA ALA A 122 9.70 -7.29 9.36
C ALA A 122 8.30 -7.89 9.23
N ALA A 123 7.44 -7.69 10.24
CA ALA A 123 6.06 -8.15 10.23
C ALA A 123 5.25 -7.56 9.06
N ARG A 124 5.48 -6.30 8.68
CA ARG A 124 4.85 -5.67 7.50
C ARG A 124 5.25 -6.31 6.17
N LEU A 125 6.48 -6.84 6.07
CA LEU A 125 6.96 -7.51 4.85
C LEU A 125 6.46 -8.96 4.73
N ARG A 126 6.16 -9.60 5.86
CA ARG A 126 5.81 -11.02 5.94
C ARG A 126 4.71 -11.48 4.95
N PRO A 127 3.62 -10.73 4.71
CA PRO A 127 2.58 -11.13 3.75
C PRO A 127 3.05 -11.21 2.30
N PHE A 128 4.19 -10.60 1.97
CA PHE A 128 4.69 -10.44 0.60
C PHE A 128 5.88 -11.35 0.27
N LEU A 129 6.44 -12.07 1.25
CA LEU A 129 7.64 -12.91 1.05
C LEU A 129 7.42 -14.09 0.08
N GLY A 130 6.20 -14.60 0.03
CA GLY A 130 5.82 -15.71 -0.86
C GLY A 130 5.27 -15.26 -2.22
N MET A 131 5.27 -13.97 -2.51
CA MET A 131 4.73 -13.47 -3.78
C MET A 131 5.74 -13.68 -4.92
N ASP A 132 5.22 -14.03 -6.09
CA ASP A 132 5.98 -14.01 -7.33
C ASP A 132 6.02 -12.57 -7.86
N HIS A 133 7.12 -11.88 -7.61
CA HIS A 133 7.31 -10.47 -7.94
C HIS A 133 8.79 -10.22 -8.27
N PRO A 134 9.12 -9.35 -9.25
CA PRO A 134 10.52 -9.03 -9.58
C PRO A 134 11.37 -8.58 -8.38
N ARG A 135 10.75 -7.91 -7.40
CA ARG A 135 11.40 -7.45 -6.16
C ARG A 135 11.19 -8.37 -4.95
N ALA A 136 10.70 -9.59 -5.14
CA ALA A 136 10.49 -10.54 -4.04
C ALA A 136 11.81 -10.90 -3.34
N GLY A 137 12.92 -10.96 -4.08
CA GLY A 137 14.26 -11.12 -3.51
C GLY A 137 14.61 -9.97 -2.56
N GLU A 138 14.47 -8.73 -3.01
CA GLU A 138 14.72 -7.55 -2.17
C GLU A 138 13.88 -7.53 -0.88
N ALA A 139 12.61 -7.91 -0.97
CA ALA A 139 11.72 -7.97 0.19
C ALA A 139 12.17 -9.03 1.20
N ARG A 140 12.65 -10.20 0.74
CA ARG A 140 13.20 -11.26 1.59
C ARG A 140 14.52 -10.82 2.23
N ASP A 141 15.43 -10.28 1.44
CA ASP A 141 16.72 -9.79 1.94
C ASP A 141 16.53 -8.70 3.00
N LEU A 142 15.59 -7.77 2.78
CA LEU A 142 15.26 -6.73 3.75
C LEU A 142 14.61 -7.30 5.01
N HIS A 143 13.69 -8.26 4.87
CA HIS A 143 13.11 -8.97 6.01
C HIS A 143 14.17 -9.64 6.86
N ASP A 144 15.11 -10.36 6.26
CA ASP A 144 16.16 -11.06 6.97
C ASP A 144 17.13 -10.10 7.67
N LYS A 145 17.47 -8.98 7.01
CA LYS A 145 18.23 -7.88 7.63
C LYS A 145 17.52 -7.29 8.85
N LEU A 146 16.20 -7.13 8.79
CA LEU A 146 15.39 -6.60 9.89
C LEU A 146 15.34 -7.59 11.06
N VAL A 147 15.17 -8.89 10.80
CA VAL A 147 15.20 -9.93 11.83
C VAL A 147 16.57 -10.01 12.51
N ALA A 148 17.65 -9.94 11.72
CA ALA A 148 19.01 -9.91 12.26
C ALA A 148 19.24 -8.65 13.11
N ALA A 149 18.80 -7.48 12.65
CA ALA A 149 18.88 -6.24 13.40
C ALA A 149 18.06 -6.31 14.70
N GLU A 150 16.84 -6.85 14.67
CA GLU A 150 16.04 -7.07 15.88
C GLU A 150 16.83 -7.88 16.92
N ALA A 151 17.45 -9.00 16.50
CA ALA A 151 18.23 -9.85 17.39
C ALA A 151 19.45 -9.12 17.97
N GLU A 152 20.20 -8.36 17.16
CA GLU A 152 21.34 -7.55 17.62
C GLU A 152 20.90 -6.54 18.69
N TRP A 153 19.80 -5.82 18.44
CA TRP A 153 19.31 -4.77 19.34
C TRP A 153 18.69 -5.33 20.62
N LYS A 154 18.05 -6.50 20.57
CA LYS A 154 17.65 -7.24 21.78
C LYS A 154 18.85 -7.65 22.62
N ALA A 155 19.89 -8.22 22.01
CA ALA A 155 21.11 -8.61 22.70
C ALA A 155 21.82 -7.39 23.32
N ARG A 156 21.81 -6.25 22.61
CA ARG A 156 22.34 -4.98 23.15
C ARG A 156 21.54 -4.50 24.36
N ALA A 157 20.22 -4.50 24.28
CA ALA A 157 19.38 -4.08 25.40
C ALA A 157 19.66 -4.89 26.67
N GLU A 158 19.89 -6.20 26.53
CA GLU A 158 20.24 -7.07 27.64
C GLU A 158 21.60 -6.71 28.25
N ARG A 159 22.63 -6.47 27.42
CA ARG A 159 23.95 -6.04 27.88
C ARG A 159 23.92 -4.70 28.62
N GLU A 160 23.19 -3.72 28.11
CA GLU A 160 23.08 -2.39 28.73
C GLU A 160 22.32 -2.44 30.07
N ARG A 161 21.37 -3.39 30.22
CA ARG A 161 20.64 -3.61 31.46
C ARG A 161 21.45 -4.38 32.51
N HIS A 162 22.37 -5.25 32.07
CA HIS A 162 23.17 -6.12 32.93
C HIS A 162 24.66 -6.11 32.52
N PRO A 163 25.39 -4.99 32.73
CA PRO A 163 26.76 -4.83 32.24
C PRO A 163 27.77 -5.80 32.86
N SER A 164 27.45 -6.42 34.01
CA SER A 164 28.29 -7.43 34.67
C SER A 164 28.18 -8.85 34.09
N ARG A 165 27.34 -9.07 33.07
CA ARG A 165 27.14 -10.37 32.40
C ARG A 165 27.65 -10.41 30.96
N GLY A 166 28.32 -9.35 30.51
CA GLY A 166 28.86 -9.19 29.15
C GLY A 166 30.34 -9.50 29.06
#